data_AF-A0A091RTP3-F1
#
_entry.id   AF-A0A091RTP3-F1
#
_cell.length_a   1.000
_cell.length_b   1.000
_cell.length_c   1.000
_cell.angle_alpha   90.00
_cell.angle_beta   90.00
_cell.angle_gamma   90.00
#
_symmetry.space_group_name_H-M   'P 1'
#
loop_
_entity.id
_entity.type
_entity.pdbx_description
1 polymer ?
#
loop_
_entity_poly.entity_id
_entity_poly.type
_entity_poly.pdbx_seq_one_letter_code
_entity_poly.pdbx_strand_id
1 'polypeptide(L)' 'TAKSNLEKAVSEMAAASDEAAKAEAQIKVEANEALVKALE' A
#
# COMPACT_ATOMS: atom_id res chain seq x y z
N THR A 1 -6.59 11.31 -1.88
CA THR A 1 -7.18 10.54 -2.99
C THR A 1 -6.70 9.09 -2.87
N ALA A 2 -7.37 8.13 -3.51
CA ALA A 2 -6.91 6.74 -3.53
C ALA A 2 -5.42 6.62 -3.92
N LYS A 3 -4.98 7.42 -4.88
CA LYS A 3 -3.58 7.51 -5.31
C LYS A 3 -2.61 7.97 -4.21
N SER A 4 -2.98 8.98 -3.43
CA SER A 4 -2.16 9.42 -2.28
C SER A 4 -2.07 8.37 -1.18
N ASN A 5 -3.11 7.56 -0.99
CA ASN A 5 -3.08 6.45 -0.04
C ASN A 5 -2.16 5.32 -0.54
N LEU A 6 -2.17 5.04 -1.84
CA LEU A 6 -1.23 4.11 -2.47
C LEU A 6 0.23 4.55 -2.28
N GLU A 7 0.55 5.82 -2.54
CA GLU A 7 1.91 6.36 -2.35
C GLU A 7 2.40 6.24 -0.89
N LYS A 8 1.50 6.47 0.08
CA LYS A 8 1.79 6.25 1.50
C LYS A 8 2.03 4.78 1.83
N ALA A 9 1.18 3.88 1.35
CA ALA A 9 1.31 2.45 1.59
C ALA A 9 2.63 1.89 1.02
N VAL A 10 3.05 2.35 -0.16
CA VAL A 10 4.34 1.98 -0.76
C VAL A 10 5.52 2.48 0.10
N SER A 11 5.41 3.70 0.64
CA SER A 11 6.44 4.26 1.54
C SER A 11 6.54 3.48 2.86
N GLU A 12 5.39 3.09 3.43
CA GLU A 12 5.32 2.25 4.64
C GLU A 12 5.92 0.86 4.39
N MET A 13 5.64 0.26 3.23
CA MET A 13 6.21 -1.03 2.83
C MET A 13 7.74 -0.96 2.68
N ALA A 14 8.26 0.14 2.13
CA ALA A 14 9.69 0.36 2.00
C ALA A 14 10.39 0.60 3.36
N ALA A 15 9.67 1.14 4.34
CA ALA A 15 10.18 1.40 5.69
C ALA A 15 10.05 0.21 6.65
N ALA A 16 9.31 -0.83 6.28
CA ALA A 16 9.08 -2.01 7.12
C ALA A 16 10.35 -2.84 7.31
N SER A 17 10.75 -3.06 8.57
CA SER A 17 12.00 -3.73 8.95
C SER A 17 11.88 -5.23 9.20
N ASP A 18 10.67 -5.75 9.35
CA ASP A 18 10.39 -7.17 9.60
C ASP A 18 9.36 -7.73 8.61
N GLU A 19 9.32 -9.06 8.52
CA GLU A 19 8.52 -9.75 7.50
C GLU A 19 7.02 -9.62 7.72
N ALA A 20 6.57 -9.54 8.98
CA ALA A 20 5.16 -9.36 9.29
C ALA A 20 4.70 -7.94 8.91
N ALA A 21 5.49 -6.92 9.26
CA ALA A 21 5.24 -5.54 8.86
C ALA A 21 5.26 -5.36 7.33
N LYS A 22 6.16 -6.05 6.62
CA LYS A 22 6.16 -6.07 5.15
C LYS A 22 4.89 -6.70 4.58
N ALA A 23 4.47 -7.85 5.10
CA ALA A 23 3.25 -8.52 4.65
C ALA A 23 2.01 -7.65 4.85
N GLU A 24 1.86 -7.01 6.02
CA GLU A 24 0.76 -6.08 6.28
C GLU A 24 0.79 -4.86 5.36
N ALA A 25 1.97 -4.28 5.15
CA ALA A 25 2.13 -3.15 4.25
C ALA A 25 1.83 -3.52 2.79
N GLN A 26 2.22 -4.71 2.36
CA GLN A 26 1.96 -5.22 1.02
C GLN A 26 0.46 -5.43 0.77
N ILE A 27 -0.28 -5.99 1.74
CA ILE A 27 -1.76 -6.10 1.66
C ILE A 27 -2.40 -4.72 1.49
N LYS A 28 -1.90 -3.71 2.23
CA LYS A 28 -2.39 -2.33 2.09
C LYS A 28 -2.09 -1.73 0.72
N VAL A 29 -0.91 -2.00 0.16
CA VAL A 29 -0.55 -1.56 -1.20
C VAL A 29 -1.52 -2.16 -2.21
N GLU A 30 -1.70 -3.48 -2.22
CA GLU A 30 -2.57 -4.19 -3.16
C GLU A 30 -4.04 -3.71 -3.06
N ALA A 31 -4.54 -3.49 -1.84
CA ALA A 31 -5.88 -2.97 -1.62
C ALA A 31 -6.05 -1.54 -2.18
N ASN A 32 -5.05 -0.67 -1.99
CA ASN A 32 -5.09 0.70 -2.52
C ASN A 32 -4.92 0.73 -4.04
N GLU A 33 -4.10 -0.16 -4.64
CA GLU A 33 -3.99 -0.29 -6.10
C GLU A 33 -5.33 -0.71 -6.72
N ALA A 34 -5.99 -1.72 -6.14
CA ALA A 34 -7.30 -2.16 -6.61
C ALA A 34 -8.34 -1.05 -6.51
N LEU A 35 -8.31 -0.27 -5.42
CA LEU A 35 -9.20 0.88 -5.23
C LEU A 35 -8.93 1.99 -6.26
N VAL A 36 -7.65 2.36 -6.50
CA VAL A 36 -7.28 3.35 -7.52
C VAL A 36 -7.80 2.91 -8.88
N LYS A 37 -7.54 1.67 -9.27
CA LYS A 37 -7.99 1.11 -10.55
C LYS A 37 -9.51 1.09 -10.71
N ALA A 38 -10.27 0.92 -9.63
CA ALA A 38 -11.73 0.94 -9.67
C ALA A 38 -12.31 2.36 -9.79
N LEU A 39 -11.52 3.39 -9.49
CA LEU A 39 -11.91 4.79 -9.49
C LEU A 39 -11.37 5.57 -10.70
N GLU A 40 -10.56 4.92 -11.54
CA GLU A 40 -10.07 5.39 -12.84
C GLU A 40 -10.99 4.92 -13.98
#